data_AF-A0A9Q1HU08-F1
#
_entry.id   AF-A0A9Q1HU08-F1
#
_cell.length_a   1.000
_cell.length_b   1.000
_cell.length_c   1.000
_cell.angle_alpha   90.00
_cell.angle_beta   90.00
_cell.angle_gamma   90.00
#
_symmetry.space_group_name_H-M   'P 1'
#
loop_
_entity.id
_entity.type
_entity.pdbx_description
1 polymer ?
#
loop_
_entity_poly.entity_id
_entity_poly.type
_entity_poly.pdbx_seq_one_letter_code
_entity_poly.pdbx_strand_id
1 'polypeptide(L)'
;MGGLEDVAKREEAMEERSAENGSLATTSQRTDQDLPDGTCLESNKTPTAEDCPQPSNSRNKISKVVPGPDGEITHNRKTVKKTRKFMVDGREMSVTTSKVINDSDSKGDQMRSVRRQELHALKLLQKEEQREYTQLDQRLQQQREQMFRHIEQEMTSKKKYYDGELERVERQYRQQSERMEAEHTVRLRDEAHRLKAQQERETSRRGAALRADPREEQRFMQKQQQELNEALQRAVQDHKRKVASMEWEITAKSQQLKRARESVIWELEQRHLQEKYHLFKQQVKEQYSLQRQQLIKRHSKDKERASRFHQTLLEEQRTLQVQERAQLQRSQRAETKARLAQYKLDLRAQGLSGPEQRQHLTQFVSEEESRQKQERQSLQQTHEAQLNELQEQCDGNIAELQQIQNEKLQLLVDREKKKIRGLEDEHTLELNEWRDKLACRKEVLEEDLARRRREKDGARRRASEPESRNTSRRPRFLNSISFS
;
A
#
# COMPACT_ATOMS: atom_id res chain seq x y z
N MET A 1 26.14 -8.28 19.38
CA MET A 1 24.87 -7.67 19.86
C MET A 1 24.71 -6.20 19.47
N GLY A 2 25.75 -5.34 19.47
CA GLY A 2 25.57 -3.90 19.15
C GLY A 2 25.39 -3.49 17.68
N GLY A 3 25.66 -4.36 16.69
CA GLY A 3 25.62 -3.98 15.27
C GLY A 3 24.26 -4.11 14.58
N LEU A 4 23.29 -4.80 15.20
CA LEU A 4 21.95 -5.01 14.63
C LEU A 4 20.96 -3.89 15.00
N GLU A 5 21.17 -3.23 16.15
CA GLU A 5 20.39 -2.05 16.55
C GLU A 5 20.69 -0.81 15.70
N ASP A 6 21.93 -0.66 15.22
CA ASP A 6 22.33 0.48 14.38
C ASP A 6 21.81 0.40 12.94
N VAL A 7 21.54 -0.81 12.43
CA VAL A 7 20.90 -0.99 11.12
C VAL A 7 19.39 -0.75 11.22
N ALA A 8 18.77 -1.19 12.33
CA ALA A 8 17.36 -0.92 12.60
C ALA A 8 17.08 0.57 12.79
N LYS A 9 17.92 1.30 13.54
CA LYS A 9 17.79 2.76 13.73
C LYS A 9 17.99 3.57 12.45
N ARG A 10 18.80 3.06 11.51
CA ARG A 10 19.03 3.73 10.21
C ARG A 10 17.87 3.54 9.22
N GLU A 11 17.19 2.39 9.27
CA GLU A 11 15.96 2.17 8.48
C GLU A 11 14.78 2.96 9.07
N GLU A 12 14.65 3.02 10.40
CA GLU A 12 13.62 3.79 11.10
C GLU A 12 13.70 5.30 10.79
N ALA A 13 14.92 5.85 10.73
CA ALA A 13 15.15 7.27 10.38
C ALA A 13 14.92 7.60 8.88
N MET A 14 14.92 6.60 7.99
CA MET A 14 14.64 6.80 6.56
C MET A 14 13.13 6.72 6.28
N GLU A 15 12.40 5.98 7.11
CA GLU A 15 10.95 5.81 7.03
C GLU A 15 10.20 6.97 7.70
N GLU A 16 10.71 7.54 8.81
CA GLU A 16 10.18 8.79 9.40
C GLU A 16 10.30 9.99 8.45
N ARG A 17 11.40 10.12 7.69
CA ARG A 17 11.56 11.19 6.70
C ARG A 17 10.61 11.08 5.49
N SER A 18 10.10 9.89 5.22
CA SER A 18 9.10 9.68 4.17
C SER A 18 7.68 9.95 4.68
N ALA A 19 7.42 9.81 5.98
CA ALA A 19 6.15 10.14 6.62
C ALA A 19 5.95 11.66 6.80
N GLU A 20 7.00 12.43 7.11
CA GLU A 20 6.89 13.90 7.27
C GLU A 20 6.64 14.64 5.95
N ASN A 21 7.16 14.15 4.81
CA ASN A 21 6.94 14.80 3.51
C ASN A 21 5.55 14.52 2.90
N GLY A 22 4.79 13.56 3.45
CA GLY A 22 3.44 13.24 3.00
C GLY A 22 2.33 14.08 3.65
N SER A 23 2.65 14.90 4.67
CA SER A 23 1.65 15.62 5.48
C SER A 23 1.50 17.11 5.17
N LEU A 24 2.28 17.69 4.26
CA LEU A 24 2.16 19.10 3.87
C LEU A 24 1.81 19.27 2.39
N ALA A 25 0.54 19.06 2.05
CA ALA A 25 -0.02 19.63 0.81
C ALA A 25 -1.53 19.79 0.91
N THR A 26 -1.98 20.87 1.55
CA THR A 26 -3.29 21.44 1.24
C THR A 26 -3.24 22.95 1.45
N THR A 27 -3.76 23.68 0.45
CA THR A 27 -3.95 25.14 0.35
C THR A 27 -2.85 25.90 -0.40
N SER A 28 -3.03 26.17 -1.70
CA SER A 28 -3.49 27.50 -2.18
C SER A 28 -3.45 27.63 -3.72
N GLN A 29 -4.61 28.03 -4.25
CA GLN A 29 -4.88 29.00 -5.33
C GLN A 29 -4.14 28.97 -6.69
N ARG A 30 -4.98 28.95 -7.74
CA ARG A 30 -4.72 29.31 -9.14
C ARG A 30 -4.20 30.74 -9.30
N THR A 31 -3.30 30.93 -10.26
CA THR A 31 -3.34 32.03 -11.25
C THR A 31 -2.50 31.63 -12.47
N ASP A 32 -3.11 31.74 -13.66
CA ASP A 32 -2.49 31.65 -14.99
C ASP A 32 -1.65 32.91 -15.29
N GLN A 33 -0.53 32.77 -16.02
CA GLN A 33 -0.27 33.41 -17.34
C GLN A 33 1.22 33.39 -17.77
N ASP A 34 1.37 32.96 -19.03
CA ASP A 34 2.27 33.41 -20.10
C ASP A 34 3.77 32.99 -20.23
N LEU A 35 4.02 32.49 -21.46
CA LEU A 35 5.22 32.11 -22.26
C LEU A 35 6.35 33.18 -22.35
N PRO A 36 7.47 33.02 -23.11
CA PRO A 36 7.87 31.98 -24.10
C PRO A 36 9.31 31.40 -23.88
N ASP A 37 9.62 30.19 -24.34
CA ASP A 37 10.05 29.76 -25.69
C ASP A 37 11.45 30.22 -26.12
N GLY A 38 12.27 29.26 -26.54
CA GLY A 38 13.68 29.46 -26.87
C GLY A 38 14.35 28.24 -27.48
N THR A 39 14.23 28.12 -28.82
CA THR A 39 15.23 27.60 -29.80
C THR A 39 15.66 26.12 -29.70
N CYS A 40 15.92 25.35 -30.75
CA CYS A 40 15.98 25.54 -32.20
C CYS A 40 16.08 24.13 -32.86
N LEU A 41 15.50 23.98 -34.06
CA LEU A 41 16.11 23.47 -35.32
C LEU A 41 17.32 22.50 -35.20
N GLU A 42 17.54 21.45 -36.00
CA GLU A 42 16.90 20.81 -37.15
C GLU A 42 17.84 19.62 -37.54
N SER A 43 17.37 18.74 -38.43
CA SER A 43 18.20 18.06 -39.45
C SER A 43 19.09 16.86 -39.12
N ASN A 44 18.51 15.67 -39.31
CA ASN A 44 18.84 14.70 -40.38
C ASN A 44 20.29 14.39 -40.82
N LYS A 45 20.51 13.07 -40.92
CA LYS A 45 21.35 12.27 -41.85
C LYS A 45 22.68 11.71 -41.34
N THR A 46 22.72 10.39 -41.35
CA THR A 46 23.87 9.50 -41.47
C THR A 46 24.77 9.88 -42.66
N PRO A 47 26.08 9.67 -42.51
CA PRO A 47 26.73 8.68 -43.37
C PRO A 47 27.73 7.75 -42.66
N THR A 48 28.05 6.72 -43.42
CA THR A 48 28.97 5.59 -43.27
C THR A 48 30.39 5.87 -42.78
N ALA A 49 30.88 4.87 -42.02
CA ALA A 49 32.21 4.26 -42.00
C ALA A 49 33.44 5.05 -41.53
N GLU A 50 34.29 4.31 -40.80
CA GLU A 50 35.66 4.61 -40.35
C GLU A 50 35.78 5.49 -39.09
N ASP A 51 35.95 4.90 -37.91
CA ASP A 51 37.27 4.52 -37.38
C ASP A 51 37.12 3.93 -35.96
N CYS A 52 37.87 2.88 -35.68
CA CYS A 52 37.89 2.17 -34.41
C CYS A 52 39.32 2.20 -33.87
N PRO A 53 39.56 2.61 -32.62
CA PRO A 53 40.71 2.09 -31.88
C PRO A 53 40.21 1.07 -30.86
N GLN A 54 40.21 -0.20 -31.28
CA GLN A 54 40.36 -1.33 -30.38
C GLN A 54 41.72 -1.20 -29.67
N PRO A 55 41.82 -1.39 -28.34
CA PRO A 55 43.11 -1.58 -27.70
C PRO A 55 43.65 -2.96 -28.07
N SER A 56 44.48 -2.99 -29.12
CA SER A 56 45.35 -4.09 -29.48
C SER A 56 46.44 -4.25 -28.40
N ASN A 57 46.16 -5.05 -27.38
CA ASN A 57 47.23 -5.61 -26.57
C ASN A 57 47.89 -6.76 -27.33
N SER A 58 48.74 -6.38 -28.30
CA SER A 58 49.78 -7.22 -28.86
C SER A 58 50.69 -7.68 -27.72
N ARG A 59 50.42 -8.89 -27.24
CA ARG A 59 51.27 -9.62 -26.31
C ARG A 59 52.54 -10.02 -27.07
N ASN A 60 53.54 -9.14 -27.08
CA ASN A 60 54.90 -9.50 -27.48
C ASN A 60 55.39 -10.60 -26.53
N LYS A 61 55.34 -11.86 -27.02
CA LYS A 61 56.17 -12.95 -26.53
C LYS A 61 57.61 -12.64 -26.94
N ILE A 62 58.38 -12.05 -26.02
CA ILE A 62 59.83 -12.26 -25.98
C ILE A 62 60.13 -12.69 -24.55
N SER A 63 60.04 -14.00 -24.31
CA SER A 63 60.74 -14.62 -23.20
C SER A 63 62.23 -14.56 -23.54
N LYS A 64 62.95 -13.55 -23.03
CA LYS A 64 64.41 -13.63 -22.91
C LYS A 64 64.70 -14.61 -21.78
N VAL A 65 65.07 -15.83 -22.14
CA VAL A 65 65.76 -16.76 -21.26
C VAL A 65 67.25 -16.42 -21.36
N VAL A 66 67.83 -15.91 -20.28
CA VAL A 66 69.29 -15.84 -20.10
C VAL A 66 69.69 -17.06 -19.27
N PRO A 67 70.58 -17.93 -19.75
CA PRO A 67 71.10 -19.03 -18.94
C PRO A 67 72.24 -18.50 -18.06
N GLY A 68 72.06 -18.53 -16.75
CA GLY A 68 73.16 -18.49 -15.78
C GLY A 68 73.68 -19.91 -15.52
N PRO A 69 74.99 -20.10 -15.26
CA PRO A 69 75.53 -21.39 -14.88
C PRO A 69 75.17 -21.60 -13.40
N ASP A 70 74.07 -22.32 -13.17
CA ASP A 70 73.72 -23.10 -11.97
C ASP A 70 72.19 -23.19 -11.89
N GLY A 71 71.67 -24.41 -11.99
CA GLY A 71 70.27 -24.70 -12.28
C GLY A 71 69.30 -24.36 -11.15
N GLU A 72 68.86 -23.10 -11.06
CA GLU A 72 67.76 -22.68 -10.19
C GLU A 72 66.60 -22.06 -10.99
N ILE A 73 65.41 -22.66 -10.89
CA ILE A 73 64.19 -22.22 -11.58
C ILE A 73 63.66 -20.96 -10.89
N THR A 74 63.99 -19.76 -11.38
CA THR A 74 63.39 -18.51 -10.88
C THR A 74 61.95 -18.37 -11.38
N HIS A 75 60.98 -18.64 -10.52
CA HIS A 75 59.57 -18.35 -10.76
C HIS A 75 59.33 -16.82 -10.81
N ASN A 76 58.68 -16.32 -11.86
CA ASN A 76 58.29 -14.91 -11.99
C ASN A 76 57.26 -14.51 -10.92
N ARG A 77 57.73 -14.01 -9.78
CA ARG A 77 56.90 -13.46 -8.69
C ARG A 77 56.47 -12.04 -9.01
N LYS A 78 55.16 -11.77 -9.04
CA LYS A 78 54.61 -10.41 -9.19
C LYS A 78 53.86 -10.02 -7.92
N THR A 79 54.24 -8.91 -7.29
CA THR A 79 53.58 -8.43 -6.06
C THR A 79 52.57 -7.35 -6.41
N VAL A 80 51.29 -7.59 -6.11
CA VAL A 80 50.24 -6.57 -6.26
C VAL A 80 50.01 -5.91 -4.92
N LYS A 81 50.17 -4.59 -4.88
CA LYS A 81 49.93 -3.75 -3.71
C LYS A 81 48.73 -2.86 -3.99
N LYS A 82 47.71 -2.93 -3.13
CA LYS A 82 46.48 -2.16 -3.28
C LYS A 82 46.21 -1.36 -2.02
N THR A 83 46.21 -0.04 -2.18
CA THR A 83 45.80 0.89 -1.13
C THR A 83 44.32 1.19 -1.31
N ARG A 84 43.52 0.91 -0.27
CA ARG A 84 42.12 1.31 -0.19
C ARG A 84 42.01 2.42 0.84
N LYS A 85 41.35 3.51 0.49
CA LYS A 85 41.00 4.58 1.42
C LYS A 85 39.53 4.44 1.79
N PHE A 86 39.21 4.60 3.06
CA PHE A 86 37.85 4.56 3.57
C PHE A 86 37.74 5.47 4.80
N MET A 87 36.55 6.03 4.99
CA MET A 87 36.23 6.80 6.18
C MET A 87 35.79 5.87 7.31
N VAL A 88 36.36 6.09 8.50
CA VAL A 88 35.87 5.54 9.77
C VAL A 88 35.75 6.72 10.72
N ASP A 89 34.55 6.96 11.25
CA ASP A 89 34.24 8.07 12.18
C ASP A 89 34.69 9.46 11.70
N GLY A 90 34.52 9.73 10.40
CA GLY A 90 34.84 11.03 9.79
C GLY A 90 36.33 11.31 9.55
N ARG A 91 37.23 10.37 9.87
CA ARG A 91 38.67 10.44 9.52
C ARG A 91 38.99 9.48 8.38
N GLU A 92 39.70 9.95 7.35
CA GLU A 92 40.11 9.12 6.22
C GLU A 92 41.27 8.20 6.64
N MET A 93 41.05 6.89 6.60
CA MET A 93 42.06 5.87 6.84
C MET A 93 42.41 5.17 5.53
N SER A 94 43.71 4.97 5.28
CA SER A 94 44.18 4.20 4.13
C SER A 94 44.84 2.89 4.57
N VAL A 95 44.30 1.76 4.12
CA VAL A 95 44.90 0.45 4.33
C VAL A 95 45.52 -0.03 3.04
N THR A 96 46.83 -0.30 3.09
CA THR A 96 47.57 -0.86 1.96
C THR A 96 47.82 -2.34 2.20
N THR A 97 47.25 -3.20 1.34
CA THR A 97 47.53 -4.63 1.35
C THR A 97 48.42 -5.01 0.18
N SER A 98 49.54 -5.68 0.45
CA SER A 98 50.41 -6.28 -0.57
C SER A 98 50.25 -7.80 -0.58
N LYS A 99 50.12 -8.40 -1.77
CA LYS A 99 50.11 -9.85 -1.95
C LYS A 99 51.04 -10.27 -3.09
N VAL A 100 51.93 -11.21 -2.82
CA VAL A 100 52.82 -11.83 -3.81
C VAL A 100 51.99 -12.85 -4.60
N ILE A 101 51.93 -12.68 -5.91
CA ILE A 101 51.22 -13.55 -6.86
C ILE A 101 52.27 -14.40 -7.57
N ASN A 102 52.12 -15.72 -7.47
CA ASN A 102 52.85 -16.72 -8.26
C ASN A 102 51.95 -17.22 -9.39
N ASP A 103 52.52 -17.49 -10.58
CA ASP A 103 51.79 -18.10 -11.72
C ASP A 103 51.23 -19.51 -11.42
N SER A 104 51.58 -20.12 -10.27
CA SER A 104 51.04 -21.40 -9.77
C SER A 104 49.85 -21.27 -8.81
N ASP A 105 49.34 -20.05 -8.54
CA ASP A 105 48.20 -19.79 -7.63
C ASP A 105 46.82 -20.05 -8.28
N SER A 106 46.68 -21.13 -9.05
CA SER A 106 45.46 -21.46 -9.81
C SER A 106 44.23 -21.62 -8.90
N LYS A 107 44.42 -22.20 -7.71
CA LYS A 107 43.38 -22.28 -6.67
C LYS A 107 42.97 -20.89 -6.15
N GLY A 108 43.92 -20.00 -5.93
CA GLY A 108 43.65 -18.63 -5.48
C GLY A 108 42.92 -17.81 -6.54
N ASP A 109 43.23 -18.00 -7.83
CA ASP A 109 42.49 -17.37 -8.93
C ASP A 109 41.07 -17.90 -9.09
N GLN A 110 40.87 -19.22 -8.92
CA GLN A 110 39.55 -19.84 -8.87
C GLN A 110 38.69 -19.23 -7.75
N MET A 111 39.25 -19.14 -6.53
CA MET A 111 38.58 -18.54 -5.37
C MET A 111 38.21 -17.07 -5.62
N ARG A 112 39.11 -16.29 -6.24
CA ARG A 112 38.85 -14.89 -6.63
C ARG A 112 37.73 -14.80 -7.68
N SER A 113 37.70 -15.73 -8.62
CA SER A 113 36.68 -15.79 -9.68
C SER A 113 35.29 -16.05 -9.10
N VAL A 114 35.17 -17.08 -8.24
CA VAL A 114 33.91 -17.42 -7.55
C VAL A 114 33.41 -16.22 -6.74
N ARG A 115 34.28 -15.57 -5.95
CA ARG A 115 33.90 -14.38 -5.18
C ARG A 115 33.41 -13.21 -6.05
N ARG A 116 33.99 -13.02 -7.25
CA ARG A 116 33.52 -11.99 -8.19
C ARG A 116 32.13 -12.33 -8.74
N GLN A 117 31.89 -13.60 -9.07
CA GLN A 117 30.58 -14.06 -9.55
C GLN A 117 29.50 -13.88 -8.46
N GLU A 118 29.81 -14.21 -7.21
CA GLU A 118 28.90 -14.01 -6.08
C GLU A 118 28.54 -12.53 -5.86
N LEU A 119 29.53 -11.64 -5.91
CA LEU A 119 29.28 -10.20 -5.79
C LEU A 119 28.43 -9.66 -6.95
N HIS A 120 28.62 -10.18 -8.16
CA HIS A 120 27.80 -9.82 -9.30
C HIS A 120 26.35 -10.31 -9.12
N ALA A 121 26.16 -11.55 -8.65
CA ALA A 121 24.85 -12.11 -8.37
C ALA A 121 24.10 -11.31 -7.28
N LEU A 122 24.78 -10.91 -6.20
CA LEU A 122 24.20 -10.05 -5.16
C LEU A 122 23.74 -8.69 -5.71
N LYS A 123 24.54 -8.07 -6.58
CA LYS A 123 24.16 -6.80 -7.22
C LYS A 123 22.94 -6.95 -8.12
N LEU A 124 22.86 -8.04 -8.88
CA LEU A 124 21.69 -8.31 -9.72
C LEU A 124 20.43 -8.54 -8.87
N LEU A 125 20.55 -9.32 -7.79
CA LEU A 125 19.45 -9.56 -6.86
C LEU A 125 18.93 -8.25 -6.25
N GLN A 126 19.84 -7.38 -5.76
CA GLN A 126 19.45 -6.07 -5.23
C GLN A 126 18.76 -5.18 -6.27
N LYS A 127 19.22 -5.22 -7.53
CA LYS A 127 18.60 -4.47 -8.63
C LYS A 127 17.21 -5.01 -8.98
N GLU A 128 17.01 -6.33 -8.93
CA GLU A 128 15.72 -6.97 -9.12
C GLU A 128 14.75 -6.60 -7.99
N GLU A 129 15.18 -6.69 -6.74
CA GLU A 129 14.36 -6.33 -5.57
C GLU A 129 13.89 -4.87 -5.62
N GLN A 130 14.79 -3.94 -5.99
CA GLN A 130 14.43 -2.53 -6.15
C GLN A 130 13.39 -2.33 -7.26
N ARG A 131 13.49 -3.07 -8.37
CA ARG A 131 12.53 -3.01 -9.46
C ARG A 131 11.16 -3.54 -9.03
N GLU A 132 11.12 -4.70 -8.36
CA GLU A 132 9.88 -5.26 -7.82
C GLU A 132 9.23 -4.30 -6.82
N TYR A 133 10.01 -3.65 -5.96
CA TYR A 133 9.53 -2.64 -5.02
C TYR A 133 8.90 -1.44 -5.73
N THR A 134 9.60 -0.84 -6.69
CA THR A 134 9.08 0.29 -7.46
C THR A 134 7.81 -0.08 -8.25
N GLN A 135 7.77 -1.29 -8.84
CA GLN A 135 6.58 -1.76 -9.56
C GLN A 135 5.39 -1.94 -8.63
N LEU A 136 5.61 -2.51 -7.45
CA LEU A 136 4.55 -2.67 -6.45
C LEU A 136 4.04 -1.30 -6.01
N ASP A 137 4.93 -0.36 -5.67
CA ASP A 137 4.53 0.97 -5.21
C ASP A 137 3.70 1.73 -6.26
N GLN A 138 4.10 1.68 -7.53
CA GLN A 138 3.33 2.24 -8.64
C GLN A 138 1.93 1.61 -8.75
N ARG A 139 1.83 0.29 -8.61
CA ARG A 139 0.54 -0.42 -8.63
C ARG A 139 -0.35 0.01 -7.46
N LEU A 140 0.21 0.09 -6.26
CA LEU A 140 -0.52 0.52 -5.06
C LEU A 140 -1.01 1.98 -5.21
N GLN A 141 -0.19 2.87 -5.79
CA GLN A 141 -0.60 4.24 -6.09
C GLN A 141 -1.77 4.29 -7.09
N GLN A 142 -1.70 3.52 -8.17
CA GLN A 142 -2.78 3.44 -9.16
C GLN A 142 -4.10 2.94 -8.55
N GLN A 143 -4.04 1.93 -7.66
CA GLN A 143 -5.22 1.44 -6.94
C GLN A 143 -5.85 2.52 -6.05
N ARG A 144 -5.04 3.32 -5.34
CA ARG A 144 -5.53 4.43 -4.51
C ARG A 144 -6.26 5.45 -5.37
N GLU A 145 -5.66 5.88 -6.47
CA GLU A 145 -6.25 6.86 -7.38
C GLU A 145 -7.55 6.34 -8.01
N GLN A 146 -7.59 5.06 -8.41
CA GLN A 146 -8.79 4.45 -8.95
C GLN A 146 -9.93 4.46 -7.92
N MET A 147 -9.65 4.10 -6.67
CA MET A 147 -10.62 4.13 -5.59
C MET A 147 -11.14 5.56 -5.34
N PHE A 148 -10.27 6.56 -5.22
CA PHE A 148 -10.70 7.94 -4.97
C PHE A 148 -11.55 8.50 -6.12
N ARG A 149 -11.17 8.23 -7.38
CA ARG A 149 -11.99 8.61 -8.55
C ARG A 149 -13.35 7.93 -8.52
N HIS A 150 -13.41 6.64 -8.15
CA HIS A 150 -14.67 5.91 -8.05
C HIS A 150 -15.60 6.50 -6.98
N ILE A 151 -15.06 6.74 -5.78
CA ILE A 151 -15.78 7.36 -4.65
C ILE A 151 -16.36 8.72 -5.06
N GLU A 152 -15.54 9.58 -5.68
CA GLU A 152 -15.96 10.92 -6.10
C GLU A 152 -17.07 10.87 -7.15
N GLN A 153 -16.96 9.97 -8.14
CA GLN A 153 -17.97 9.77 -9.18
C GLN A 153 -19.29 9.27 -8.57
N GLU A 154 -19.25 8.28 -7.68
CA GLU A 154 -20.43 7.71 -7.05
C GLU A 154 -21.17 8.77 -6.21
N MET A 155 -20.43 9.53 -5.39
CA MET A 155 -20.97 10.63 -4.59
C MET A 155 -21.60 11.72 -5.45
N THR A 156 -20.90 12.16 -6.49
CA THR A 156 -21.38 13.23 -7.38
C THR A 156 -22.62 12.79 -8.16
N SER A 157 -22.64 11.55 -8.64
CA SER A 157 -23.77 10.98 -9.37
C SER A 157 -25.04 10.92 -8.50
N LYS A 158 -24.91 10.40 -7.27
CA LYS A 158 -26.05 10.29 -6.35
C LYS A 158 -26.57 11.64 -5.87
N LYS A 159 -25.69 12.61 -5.59
CA LYS A 159 -26.10 13.99 -5.28
C LYS A 159 -26.91 14.59 -6.43
N LYS A 160 -26.38 14.54 -7.66
CA LYS A 160 -27.07 15.05 -8.86
C LYS A 160 -28.43 14.41 -9.08
N TYR A 161 -28.56 13.09 -8.86
CA TYR A 161 -29.83 12.39 -8.99
C TYR A 161 -30.92 12.95 -8.06
N TYR A 162 -30.63 13.08 -6.76
CA TYR A 162 -31.61 13.58 -5.81
C TYR A 162 -31.89 15.08 -5.96
N ASP A 163 -30.88 15.86 -6.35
CA ASP A 163 -31.06 17.28 -6.66
C ASP A 163 -32.05 17.43 -7.85
N GLY A 164 -31.92 16.61 -8.89
CA GLY A 164 -32.86 16.55 -10.01
C GLY A 164 -34.27 16.09 -9.61
N GLU A 165 -34.39 15.10 -8.73
CA GLU A 165 -35.71 14.65 -8.23
C GLU A 165 -36.42 15.72 -7.39
N LEU A 166 -35.67 16.48 -6.58
CA LEU A 166 -36.21 17.61 -5.83
C LEU A 166 -36.73 18.69 -6.79
N GLU A 167 -35.96 19.08 -7.80
CA GLU A 167 -36.39 20.04 -8.82
C GLU A 167 -37.63 19.55 -9.57
N ARG A 168 -37.71 18.25 -9.87
CA ARG A 168 -38.86 17.64 -10.55
C ARG A 168 -40.14 17.79 -9.73
N VAL A 169 -40.09 17.49 -8.42
CA VAL A 169 -41.23 17.66 -7.51
C VAL A 169 -41.62 19.14 -7.40
N GLU A 170 -40.65 20.05 -7.31
CA GLU A 170 -40.92 21.49 -7.26
C GLU A 170 -41.54 22.03 -8.55
N ARG A 171 -41.09 21.54 -9.72
CA ARG A 171 -41.70 21.88 -11.02
C ARG A 171 -43.11 21.33 -11.14
N GLN A 172 -43.34 20.08 -10.74
CA GLN A 172 -44.66 19.46 -10.75
C GLN A 172 -45.64 20.23 -9.86
N TYR A 173 -45.21 20.65 -8.67
CA TYR A 173 -46.03 21.47 -7.78
C TYR A 173 -46.40 22.81 -8.40
N ARG A 174 -45.43 23.54 -8.99
CA ARG A 174 -45.70 24.83 -9.64
C ARG A 174 -46.77 24.70 -10.70
N GLN A 175 -46.64 23.71 -11.59
CA GLN A 175 -47.64 23.42 -12.62
C GLN A 175 -49.01 23.07 -12.04
N GLN A 176 -49.05 22.29 -10.96
CA GLN A 176 -50.31 21.89 -10.31
C GLN A 176 -50.98 23.08 -9.61
N SER A 177 -50.21 23.97 -8.98
CA SER A 177 -50.70 25.21 -8.36
C SER A 177 -51.32 26.13 -9.39
N GLU A 178 -50.60 26.40 -10.49
CA GLU A 178 -51.08 27.25 -11.59
C GLU A 178 -52.40 26.71 -12.19
N ARG A 179 -52.51 25.39 -12.38
CA ARG A 179 -53.75 24.74 -12.85
C ARG A 179 -54.88 24.91 -11.85
N MET A 180 -54.63 24.67 -10.57
CA MET A 180 -55.62 24.82 -9.50
C MET A 180 -56.12 26.27 -9.35
N GLU A 181 -55.24 27.25 -9.50
CA GLU A 181 -55.58 28.68 -9.48
C GLU A 181 -56.44 29.06 -10.70
N ALA A 182 -56.08 28.56 -11.88
CA ALA A 182 -56.87 28.77 -13.10
C ALA A 182 -58.27 28.13 -12.98
N GLU A 183 -58.35 26.88 -12.55
CA GLU A 183 -59.62 26.18 -12.31
C GLU A 183 -60.49 26.88 -11.27
N HIS A 184 -59.89 27.37 -10.19
CA HIS A 184 -60.62 28.12 -9.16
C HIS A 184 -61.18 29.43 -9.70
N THR A 185 -60.39 30.15 -10.50
CA THR A 185 -60.84 31.39 -11.14
C THR A 185 -62.04 31.15 -12.05
N VAL A 186 -62.05 30.05 -12.82
CA VAL A 186 -63.19 29.65 -13.65
C VAL A 186 -64.40 29.27 -12.78
N ARG A 187 -64.21 28.40 -11.77
CA ARG A 187 -65.29 27.98 -10.86
C ARG A 187 -65.94 29.15 -10.13
N LEU A 188 -65.17 30.15 -9.69
CA LEU A 188 -65.73 31.35 -9.05
C LEU A 188 -66.58 32.17 -10.02
N ARG A 189 -66.17 32.30 -11.29
CA ARG A 189 -66.97 32.97 -12.32
C ARG A 189 -68.26 32.22 -12.58
N ASP A 190 -68.18 30.90 -12.79
CA ASP A 190 -69.35 30.06 -13.06
C ASP A 190 -70.34 30.08 -11.88
N GLU A 191 -69.82 30.01 -10.65
CA GLU A 191 -70.63 30.08 -9.43
C GLU A 191 -71.26 31.47 -9.26
N ALA A 192 -70.52 32.55 -9.54
CA ALA A 192 -71.08 33.91 -9.54
C ALA A 192 -72.19 34.08 -10.58
N HIS A 193 -72.01 33.55 -11.80
CA HIS A 193 -73.04 33.55 -12.85
C HIS A 193 -74.27 32.71 -12.45
N ARG A 194 -74.06 31.53 -11.86
CA ARG A 194 -75.11 30.64 -11.38
C ARG A 194 -75.93 31.30 -10.27
N LEU A 195 -75.26 31.89 -9.28
CA LEU A 195 -75.90 32.57 -8.16
C LEU A 195 -76.67 33.81 -8.62
N LYS A 196 -76.11 34.61 -9.54
CA LYS A 196 -76.83 35.74 -10.16
C LYS A 196 -78.08 35.29 -10.89
N ALA A 197 -77.99 34.23 -11.70
CA ALA A 197 -79.15 33.69 -12.41
C ALA A 197 -80.21 33.11 -11.45
N GLN A 198 -79.80 32.55 -10.31
CA GLN A 198 -80.72 32.09 -9.27
C GLN A 198 -81.41 33.27 -8.58
N GLN A 199 -80.66 34.33 -8.21
CA GLN A 199 -81.21 35.55 -7.63
C GLN A 199 -82.23 36.22 -8.56
N GLU A 200 -81.94 36.35 -9.86
CA GLU A 200 -82.86 36.94 -10.85
C GLU A 200 -84.16 36.13 -10.98
N ARG A 201 -84.07 34.78 -10.94
CA ARG A 201 -85.24 33.89 -10.97
C ARG A 201 -86.08 33.99 -9.69
N GLU A 202 -85.47 34.02 -8.52
CA GLU A 202 -86.19 34.14 -7.25
C GLU A 202 -86.83 35.53 -7.08
N THR A 203 -86.13 36.58 -7.50
CA THR A 203 -86.66 37.96 -7.54
C THR A 203 -87.84 38.07 -8.49
N SER A 204 -87.75 37.46 -9.68
CA SER A 204 -88.87 37.43 -10.64
C SER A 204 -90.08 36.64 -10.12
N ARG A 205 -89.86 35.53 -9.41
CA ARG A 205 -90.93 34.71 -8.82
C ARG A 205 -91.66 35.40 -7.67
N ARG A 206 -90.94 36.16 -6.83
CA ARG A 206 -91.53 36.87 -5.68
C ARG A 206 -91.92 38.32 -5.98
N GLY A 207 -91.61 38.84 -7.17
CA GLY A 207 -91.74 40.26 -7.50
C GLY A 207 -93.15 40.86 -7.33
N ALA A 208 -94.23 40.08 -7.51
CA ALA A 208 -95.59 40.57 -7.26
C ALA A 208 -95.92 40.67 -5.76
N ALA A 209 -95.42 39.74 -4.93
CA ALA A 209 -95.63 39.73 -3.48
C ALA A 209 -94.76 40.78 -2.77
N LEU A 210 -93.51 40.98 -3.23
CA LEU A 210 -92.58 41.93 -2.62
C LEU A 210 -93.01 43.40 -2.86
N ARG A 211 -93.70 43.70 -3.98
CA ARG A 211 -94.26 45.03 -4.25
C ARG A 211 -95.40 45.43 -3.31
N ALA A 212 -95.99 44.47 -2.59
CA ALA A 212 -97.12 44.71 -1.68
C ALA A 212 -96.69 45.14 -0.27
N ASP A 213 -95.48 44.75 0.18
CA ASP A 213 -94.90 45.18 1.47
C ASP A 213 -93.41 45.55 1.32
N PRO A 214 -93.07 46.85 1.39
CA PRO A 214 -91.67 47.32 1.31
C PRO A 214 -90.74 46.71 2.37
N ARG A 215 -91.26 46.30 3.54
CA ARG A 215 -90.45 45.66 4.59
C ARG A 215 -90.09 44.23 4.24
N GLU A 216 -90.99 43.51 3.56
CA GLU A 216 -90.75 42.16 3.07
C GLU A 216 -89.77 42.17 1.89
N GLU A 217 -89.88 43.16 0.99
CA GLU A 217 -88.92 43.42 -0.09
C GLU A 217 -87.50 43.62 0.45
N GLN A 218 -87.33 44.49 1.45
CA GLN A 218 -86.04 44.76 2.06
C GLN A 218 -85.42 43.51 2.71
N ARG A 219 -86.23 42.72 3.44
CA ARG A 219 -85.79 41.46 4.07
C ARG A 219 -85.37 40.41 3.03
N PHE A 220 -86.11 40.31 1.93
CA PHE A 220 -85.79 39.39 0.85
C PHE A 220 -84.46 39.75 0.18
N MET A 221 -84.25 41.04 -0.16
CA MET A 221 -83.00 41.52 -0.75
C MET A 221 -81.80 41.27 0.17
N GLN A 222 -81.95 41.52 1.47
CA GLN A 222 -80.90 41.25 2.45
C GLN A 222 -80.57 39.75 2.54
N LYS A 223 -81.59 38.89 2.52
CA LYS A 223 -81.42 37.44 2.55
C LYS A 223 -80.72 36.91 1.29
N GLN A 224 -81.11 37.38 0.11
CA GLN A 224 -80.46 37.00 -1.15
C GLN A 224 -78.99 37.44 -1.19
N GLN A 225 -78.68 38.63 -0.68
CA GLN A 225 -77.30 39.11 -0.57
C GLN A 225 -76.49 38.27 0.42
N GLN A 226 -77.09 37.87 1.54
CA GLN A 226 -76.46 37.00 2.53
C GLN A 226 -76.16 35.61 1.93
N GLU A 227 -77.12 34.98 1.27
CA GLU A 227 -76.96 33.65 0.66
C GLU A 227 -75.88 33.65 -0.43
N LEU A 228 -75.81 34.71 -1.26
CA LEU A 228 -74.74 34.91 -2.24
C LEU A 228 -73.37 35.03 -1.57
N ASN A 229 -73.26 35.87 -0.53
CA ASN A 229 -72.02 36.06 0.20
C ASN A 229 -71.54 34.76 0.85
N GLU A 230 -72.45 34.00 1.47
CA GLU A 230 -72.14 32.71 2.08
C GLU A 230 -71.71 31.66 1.04
N ALA A 231 -72.37 31.60 -0.12
CA ALA A 231 -72.00 30.67 -1.18
C ALA A 231 -70.61 30.98 -1.78
N LEU A 232 -70.32 32.26 -2.05
CA LEU A 232 -68.99 32.68 -2.50
C LEU A 232 -67.92 32.42 -1.44
N GLN A 233 -68.21 32.69 -0.17
CA GLN A 233 -67.30 32.36 0.93
C GLN A 233 -67.04 30.85 1.02
N ARG A 234 -68.07 30.00 0.88
CA ARG A 234 -67.89 28.53 0.85
C ARG A 234 -66.98 28.10 -0.30
N ALA A 235 -67.18 28.63 -1.51
CA ALA A 235 -66.33 28.32 -2.67
C ALA A 235 -64.86 28.72 -2.45
N VAL A 236 -64.62 29.91 -1.89
CA VAL A 236 -63.26 30.37 -1.54
C VAL A 236 -62.63 29.49 -0.46
N GLN A 237 -63.39 29.10 0.57
CA GLN A 237 -62.89 28.23 1.63
C GLN A 237 -62.55 26.83 1.13
N ASP A 238 -63.36 26.26 0.22
CA ASP A 238 -63.09 24.97 -0.39
C ASP A 238 -61.79 24.98 -1.20
N HIS A 239 -61.53 26.05 -1.96
CA HIS A 239 -60.25 26.21 -2.66
C HIS A 239 -59.08 26.37 -1.70
N LYS A 240 -59.21 27.21 -0.65
CA LYS A 240 -58.19 27.35 0.39
C LYS A 240 -57.82 26.00 1.02
N ARG A 241 -58.81 25.16 1.33
CA ARG A 241 -58.57 23.79 1.85
C ARG A 241 -57.83 22.92 0.85
N LYS A 242 -58.21 22.95 -0.43
CA LYS A 242 -57.54 22.18 -1.51
C LYS A 242 -56.09 22.62 -1.70
N VAL A 243 -55.81 23.92 -1.72
CA VAL A 243 -54.46 24.48 -1.81
C VAL A 243 -53.63 24.05 -0.60
N ALA A 244 -54.16 24.20 0.62
CA ALA A 244 -53.47 23.81 1.84
C ALA A 244 -53.12 22.30 1.86
N SER A 245 -54.03 21.44 1.38
CA SER A 245 -53.81 20.00 1.25
C SER A 245 -52.66 19.68 0.28
N MET A 246 -52.70 20.27 -0.92
CA MET A 246 -51.66 20.07 -1.94
C MET A 246 -50.29 20.58 -1.49
N GLU A 247 -50.24 21.76 -0.86
CA GLU A 247 -49.02 22.33 -0.28
C GLU A 247 -48.43 21.42 0.81
N TRP A 248 -49.28 20.81 1.63
CA TRP A 248 -48.86 19.86 2.66
C TRP A 248 -48.25 18.61 2.03
N GLU A 249 -48.89 18.02 1.01
CA GLU A 249 -48.38 16.84 0.30
C GLU A 249 -47.01 17.10 -0.34
N ILE A 250 -46.83 18.24 -1.02
CA ILE A 250 -45.56 18.58 -1.65
C ILE A 250 -44.47 18.86 -0.62
N THR A 251 -44.82 19.54 0.48
CA THR A 251 -43.87 19.74 1.57
C THR A 251 -43.46 18.38 2.17
N ALA A 252 -44.39 17.46 2.40
CA ALA A 252 -44.11 16.12 2.89
C ALA A 252 -43.21 15.34 1.90
N LYS A 253 -43.55 15.33 0.61
CA LYS A 253 -42.75 14.67 -0.45
C LYS A 253 -41.34 15.26 -0.56
N SER A 254 -41.20 16.58 -0.54
CA SER A 254 -39.89 17.26 -0.57
C SER A 254 -39.05 16.91 0.67
N GLN A 255 -39.65 16.90 1.87
CA GLN A 255 -38.95 16.50 3.09
C GLN A 255 -38.52 15.02 3.04
N GLN A 256 -39.38 14.13 2.53
CA GLN A 256 -39.04 12.72 2.37
C GLN A 256 -37.87 12.52 1.42
N LEU A 257 -37.84 13.22 0.29
CA LEU A 257 -36.72 13.16 -0.66
C LEU A 257 -35.42 13.68 -0.04
N LYS A 258 -35.48 14.75 0.76
CA LYS A 258 -34.30 15.26 1.48
C LYS A 258 -33.75 14.24 2.48
N ARG A 259 -34.63 13.57 3.25
CA ARG A 259 -34.21 12.48 4.15
C ARG A 259 -33.63 11.29 3.38
N ALA A 260 -34.27 10.89 2.29
CA ALA A 260 -33.79 9.78 1.45
C ALA A 260 -32.41 10.09 0.85
N ARG A 261 -32.21 11.31 0.34
CA ARG A 261 -30.91 11.80 -0.15
C ARG A 261 -29.84 11.67 0.93
N GLU A 262 -30.08 12.27 2.10
CA GLU A 262 -29.09 12.26 3.17
C GLU A 262 -28.81 10.83 3.69
N SER A 263 -29.84 9.98 3.82
CA SER A 263 -29.65 8.56 4.18
C SER A 263 -28.70 7.85 3.22
N VAL A 264 -28.92 7.99 1.91
CA VAL A 264 -28.05 7.39 0.90
C VAL A 264 -26.63 7.97 0.97
N ILE A 265 -26.49 9.27 1.18
CA ILE A 265 -25.17 9.91 1.32
C ILE A 265 -24.42 9.37 2.52
N TRP A 266 -25.08 9.20 3.67
CA TRP A 266 -24.45 8.63 4.86
C TRP A 266 -24.04 7.16 4.66
N GLU A 267 -24.88 6.35 4.01
CA GLU A 267 -24.56 4.97 3.67
C GLU A 267 -23.36 4.87 2.71
N LEU A 268 -23.27 5.77 1.71
CA LEU A 268 -22.13 5.86 0.81
C LEU A 268 -20.86 6.23 1.58
N GLU A 269 -20.89 7.31 2.37
CA GLU A 269 -19.75 7.77 3.18
C GLU A 269 -19.22 6.65 4.09
N GLN A 270 -20.10 5.93 4.80
CA GLN A 270 -19.72 4.81 5.64
C GLN A 270 -19.04 3.68 4.85
N ARG A 271 -19.60 3.34 3.68
CA ARG A 271 -19.05 2.30 2.82
C ARG A 271 -17.68 2.70 2.28
N HIS A 272 -17.51 3.95 1.86
CA HIS A 272 -16.24 4.48 1.36
C HIS A 272 -15.14 4.47 2.43
N LEU A 273 -15.47 4.76 3.69
CA LEU A 273 -14.54 4.58 4.81
C LEU A 273 -14.10 3.12 4.95
N GLN A 274 -15.04 2.18 4.85
CA GLN A 274 -14.72 0.74 4.87
C GLN A 274 -13.85 0.33 3.68
N GLU A 275 -14.22 0.72 2.46
CA GLU A 275 -13.45 0.43 1.24
C GLU A 275 -12.01 0.96 1.33
N LYS A 276 -11.85 2.20 1.82
CA LYS A 276 -10.54 2.81 2.10
C LYS A 276 -9.71 1.95 3.05
N TYR A 277 -10.26 1.55 4.19
CA TYR A 277 -9.57 0.69 5.15
C TYR A 277 -9.17 -0.66 4.55
N HIS A 278 -10.09 -1.33 3.85
CA HIS A 278 -9.80 -2.63 3.24
C HIS A 278 -8.72 -2.54 2.17
N LEU A 279 -8.74 -1.47 1.35
CA LEU A 279 -7.69 -1.21 0.38
C LEU A 279 -6.34 -1.07 1.10
N PHE A 280 -6.21 -0.15 2.04
CA PHE A 280 -4.93 0.08 2.74
C PHE A 280 -4.43 -1.15 3.49
N LYS A 281 -5.30 -1.89 4.16
CA LYS A 281 -4.96 -3.17 4.79
C LYS A 281 -4.42 -4.19 3.77
N GLN A 282 -5.02 -4.26 2.59
CA GLN A 282 -4.54 -5.10 1.50
C GLN A 282 -3.18 -4.62 0.97
N GLN A 283 -2.96 -3.30 0.83
CA GLN A 283 -1.68 -2.74 0.39
C GLN A 283 -0.54 -3.12 1.34
N VAL A 284 -0.77 -3.03 2.67
CA VAL A 284 0.19 -3.47 3.68
C VAL A 284 0.52 -4.95 3.51
N LYS A 285 -0.49 -5.82 3.37
CA LYS A 285 -0.25 -7.26 3.14
C LYS A 285 0.59 -7.53 1.91
N GLU A 286 0.35 -6.81 0.82
CA GLU A 286 1.12 -6.96 -0.43
C GLU A 286 2.57 -6.51 -0.27
N GLN A 287 2.82 -5.38 0.41
CA GLN A 287 4.17 -4.91 0.73
C GLN A 287 4.95 -5.93 1.58
N TYR A 288 4.36 -6.41 2.67
CA TYR A 288 5.02 -7.42 3.52
C TYR A 288 5.14 -8.78 2.83
N SER A 289 4.22 -9.15 1.95
CA SER A 289 4.34 -10.34 1.11
C SER A 289 5.55 -10.25 0.19
N LEU A 290 5.78 -9.11 -0.47
CA LEU A 290 6.97 -8.90 -1.29
C LEU A 290 8.24 -8.96 -0.44
N GLN A 291 8.28 -8.29 0.72
CA GLN A 291 9.43 -8.37 1.64
C GLN A 291 9.75 -9.81 2.06
N ARG A 292 8.74 -10.62 2.38
CA ARG A 292 8.93 -12.05 2.69
C ARG A 292 9.49 -12.83 1.50
N GLN A 293 8.96 -12.61 0.30
CA GLN A 293 9.46 -13.26 -0.91
C GLN A 293 10.93 -12.93 -1.17
N GLN A 294 11.31 -11.64 -1.03
CA GLN A 294 12.70 -11.18 -1.17
C GLN A 294 13.60 -11.80 -0.10
N LEU A 295 13.16 -11.84 1.16
CA LEU A 295 13.89 -12.47 2.26
C LEU A 295 14.15 -13.96 1.98
N ILE A 296 13.16 -14.69 1.43
CA ILE A 296 13.31 -16.10 1.03
C ILE A 296 14.29 -16.24 -0.14
N LYS A 297 14.19 -15.38 -1.17
CA LYS A 297 15.13 -15.35 -2.30
C LYS A 297 16.59 -15.15 -1.81
N ARG A 298 16.83 -14.20 -0.90
CA ARG A 298 18.14 -13.95 -0.29
C ARG A 298 18.66 -15.15 0.49
N HIS A 299 17.83 -15.71 1.36
CA HIS A 299 18.19 -16.90 2.15
C HIS A 299 18.56 -18.10 1.29
N SER A 300 17.84 -18.32 0.19
CA SER A 300 18.18 -19.36 -0.79
C SER A 300 19.61 -19.18 -1.32
N LYS A 301 19.99 -17.95 -1.67
CA LYS A 301 21.36 -17.63 -2.13
C LYS A 301 22.43 -17.75 -1.05
N ASP A 302 22.09 -17.51 0.21
CA ASP A 302 23.01 -17.70 1.33
C ASP A 302 23.22 -19.19 1.64
N LYS A 303 22.13 -19.99 1.62
CA LYS A 303 22.20 -21.45 1.73
C LYS A 303 22.99 -22.10 0.60
N GLU A 304 22.77 -21.68 -0.65
CA GLU A 304 23.56 -22.17 -1.80
C GLU A 304 25.06 -21.91 -1.58
N ARG A 305 25.42 -20.73 -1.05
CA ARG A 305 26.82 -20.37 -0.75
C ARG A 305 27.40 -21.19 0.40
N ALA A 306 26.69 -21.32 1.50
CA ALA A 306 27.10 -22.13 2.64
C ALA A 306 27.29 -23.60 2.24
N SER A 307 26.35 -24.18 1.47
CA SER A 307 26.43 -25.55 0.98
C SER A 307 27.65 -25.79 0.07
N ARG A 308 27.96 -24.88 -0.85
CA ARG A 308 29.17 -24.98 -1.70
C ARG A 308 30.45 -24.92 -0.88
N PHE A 309 30.49 -24.02 0.12
CA PHE A 309 31.63 -23.91 1.04
C PHE A 309 31.83 -25.20 1.85
N HIS A 310 30.76 -25.72 2.48
CA HIS A 310 30.80 -26.98 3.22
C HIS A 310 31.24 -28.16 2.34
N GLN A 311 30.74 -28.22 1.09
CA GLN A 311 31.14 -29.26 0.14
C GLN A 311 32.65 -29.20 -0.15
N THR A 312 33.20 -28.00 -0.43
CA THR A 312 34.64 -27.84 -0.66
C THR A 312 35.45 -28.24 0.56
N LEU A 313 35.01 -27.86 1.77
CA LEU A 313 35.68 -28.19 3.02
C LEU A 313 35.74 -29.71 3.27
N LEU A 314 34.63 -30.42 3.03
CA LEU A 314 34.57 -31.89 3.14
C LEU A 314 35.45 -32.59 2.09
N GLU A 315 35.48 -32.07 0.85
CA GLU A 315 36.34 -32.60 -0.22
C GLU A 315 37.83 -32.41 0.08
N GLU A 316 38.20 -31.26 0.66
CA GLU A 316 39.57 -30.99 1.13
C GLU A 316 39.97 -31.96 2.25
N GLN A 317 39.10 -32.19 3.24
CA GLN A 317 39.37 -33.15 4.32
C GLN A 317 39.54 -34.57 3.79
N ARG A 318 38.68 -35.02 2.86
CA ARG A 318 38.82 -36.33 2.20
C ARG A 318 40.15 -36.44 1.43
N THR A 319 40.57 -35.37 0.79
CA THR A 319 41.84 -35.32 0.05
C THR A 319 43.03 -35.47 0.99
N LEU A 320 43.01 -34.82 2.16
CA LEU A 320 44.04 -34.97 3.19
C LEU A 320 44.10 -36.40 3.71
N GLN A 321 42.95 -37.02 4.01
CA GLN A 321 42.89 -38.41 4.48
C GLN A 321 43.47 -39.40 3.47
N VAL A 322 43.25 -39.19 2.16
CA VAL A 322 43.87 -40.01 1.11
C VAL A 322 45.39 -39.84 1.12
N GLN A 323 45.91 -38.62 1.29
CA GLN A 323 47.35 -38.36 1.37
C GLN A 323 47.98 -39.02 2.59
N GLU A 324 47.34 -38.93 3.76
CA GLU A 324 47.79 -39.55 5.00
C GLU A 324 47.82 -41.08 4.91
N ARG A 325 46.77 -41.70 4.32
CA ARG A 325 46.74 -43.15 4.08
C ARG A 325 47.90 -43.59 3.18
N ALA A 326 48.17 -42.85 2.11
CA ALA A 326 49.28 -43.14 1.22
C ALA A 326 50.65 -42.92 1.89
N GLN A 327 50.76 -41.96 2.81
CA GLN A 327 51.96 -41.74 3.61
C GLN A 327 52.17 -42.86 4.64
N LEU A 328 51.13 -43.29 5.35
CA LEU A 328 51.18 -44.39 6.30
C LEU A 328 51.64 -45.69 5.61
N GLN A 329 51.05 -46.02 4.45
CA GLN A 329 51.45 -47.22 3.69
C GLN A 329 52.93 -47.20 3.28
N ARG A 330 53.46 -46.02 2.91
CA ARG A 330 54.89 -45.85 2.59
C ARG A 330 55.77 -46.02 3.84
N SER A 331 55.35 -45.42 4.96
CA SER A 331 56.03 -45.55 6.26
C SER A 331 56.08 -47.01 6.73
N GLN A 332 54.94 -47.70 6.71
CA GLN A 332 54.80 -49.11 7.10
C GLN A 332 55.75 -50.02 6.31
N ARG A 333 55.87 -49.82 4.98
CA ARG A 333 56.80 -50.60 4.14
C ARG A 333 58.26 -50.38 4.53
N ALA A 334 58.66 -49.14 4.80
CA ALA A 334 60.02 -48.81 5.21
C ALA A 334 60.34 -49.40 6.60
N GLU A 335 59.39 -49.30 7.53
CA GLU A 335 59.52 -49.80 8.89
C GLU A 335 59.57 -51.33 8.96
N THR A 336 58.68 -52.05 8.24
CA THR A 336 58.74 -53.52 8.16
C THR A 336 60.08 -53.99 7.63
N LYS A 337 60.60 -53.32 6.60
CA LYS A 337 61.91 -53.66 6.03
C LYS A 337 63.02 -53.49 7.08
N ALA A 338 62.98 -52.42 7.87
CA ALA A 338 63.96 -52.16 8.94
C ALA A 338 63.83 -53.17 10.09
N ARG A 339 62.62 -53.37 10.63
CA ARG A 339 62.36 -54.29 11.74
C ARG A 339 62.66 -55.74 11.37
N LEU A 340 62.30 -56.18 10.15
CA LEU A 340 62.64 -57.52 9.66
C LEU A 340 64.16 -57.71 9.51
N ALA A 341 64.89 -56.69 9.08
CA ALA A 341 66.35 -56.76 8.98
C ALA A 341 67.00 -56.91 10.37
N GLN A 342 66.51 -56.14 11.35
CA GLN A 342 66.96 -56.22 12.73
C GLN A 342 66.62 -57.59 13.37
N TYR A 343 65.38 -58.04 13.24
CA TYR A 343 64.94 -59.33 13.78
C TYR A 343 65.72 -60.52 13.18
N LYS A 344 66.04 -60.48 11.87
CA LYS A 344 66.92 -61.48 11.25
C LYS A 344 68.34 -61.48 11.82
N LEU A 345 68.84 -60.33 12.25
CA LEU A 345 70.16 -60.18 12.86
C LEU A 345 70.15 -60.79 14.28
N ASP A 346 69.10 -60.51 15.06
CA ASP A 346 68.88 -61.07 16.39
C ASP A 346 68.69 -62.61 16.35
N LEU A 347 67.94 -63.12 15.37
CA LEU A 347 67.74 -64.56 15.13
C LEU A 347 69.03 -65.31 14.79
N ARG A 348 69.96 -64.67 14.07
CA ARG A 348 71.28 -65.25 13.78
C ARG A 348 72.15 -65.33 15.03
N ALA A 349 72.04 -64.34 15.92
CA ALA A 349 72.76 -64.33 17.20
C ALA A 349 72.28 -65.43 18.17
N GLN A 350 71.03 -65.89 18.06
CA GLN A 350 70.46 -66.90 18.96
C GLN A 350 70.85 -68.36 18.62
N GLY A 351 71.50 -68.63 17.48
CA GLY A 351 72.04 -69.98 17.17
C GLY A 351 71.00 -71.09 16.97
N LEU A 352 69.73 -70.73 16.69
CA LEU A 352 68.60 -71.66 16.54
C LEU A 352 68.70 -72.56 15.29
N SER A 353 68.06 -73.73 15.33
CA SER A 353 68.00 -74.68 14.22
C SER A 353 67.24 -74.11 13.01
N GLY A 354 67.64 -74.48 11.78
CA GLY A 354 67.01 -73.99 10.54
C GLY A 354 65.47 -74.06 10.47
N PRO A 355 64.80 -75.15 10.90
CA PRO A 355 63.34 -75.19 11.02
C PRO A 355 62.76 -74.25 12.08
N GLU A 356 63.41 -74.09 13.24
CA GLU A 356 62.96 -73.21 14.32
C GLU A 356 63.08 -71.74 13.91
N GLN A 357 64.18 -71.36 13.24
CA GLN A 357 64.36 -70.01 12.68
C GLN A 357 63.24 -69.65 11.68
N ARG A 358 62.79 -70.59 10.86
CA ARG A 358 61.67 -70.37 9.91
C ARG A 358 60.34 -70.17 10.62
N GLN A 359 60.10 -70.89 11.71
CA GLN A 359 58.89 -70.74 12.51
C GLN A 359 58.84 -69.37 13.19
N HIS A 360 59.94 -68.96 13.83
CA HIS A 360 60.07 -67.64 14.46
C HIS A 360 59.96 -66.48 13.47
N LEU A 361 60.48 -66.63 12.24
CA LEU A 361 60.33 -65.64 11.19
C LEU A 361 58.88 -65.51 10.72
N THR A 362 58.18 -66.64 10.57
CA THR A 362 56.76 -66.66 10.19
C THR A 362 55.88 -66.01 11.26
N GLN A 363 56.12 -66.30 12.53
CA GLN A 363 55.41 -65.69 13.67
C GLN A 363 55.60 -64.18 13.70
N PHE A 364 56.84 -63.69 13.57
CA PHE A 364 57.13 -62.26 13.54
C PHE A 364 56.45 -61.54 12.37
N VAL A 365 56.45 -62.13 11.17
CA VAL A 365 55.76 -61.54 10.01
C VAL A 365 54.25 -61.46 10.26
N SER A 366 53.64 -62.51 10.82
CA SER A 366 52.21 -62.53 11.18
C SER A 366 51.86 -61.46 12.23
N GLU A 367 52.69 -61.31 13.27
CA GLU A 367 52.52 -60.30 14.32
C GLU A 367 52.68 -58.87 13.77
N GLU A 368 53.69 -58.63 12.92
CA GLU A 368 53.87 -57.35 12.23
C GLU A 368 52.68 -57.02 11.31
N GLU A 369 52.17 -57.98 10.55
CA GLU A 369 50.98 -57.80 9.71
C GLU A 369 49.74 -57.47 10.53
N SER A 370 49.56 -58.13 11.69
CA SER A 370 48.49 -57.84 12.64
C SER A 370 48.60 -56.42 13.20
N ARG A 371 49.79 -55.99 13.64
CA ARG A 371 50.02 -54.61 14.13
C ARG A 371 49.69 -53.59 13.04
N GLN A 372 50.19 -53.80 11.82
CA GLN A 372 49.92 -52.88 10.71
C GLN A 372 48.43 -52.80 10.36
N LYS A 373 47.71 -53.92 10.45
CA LYS A 373 46.26 -53.96 10.27
C LYS A 373 45.55 -53.14 11.35
N GLN A 374 45.94 -53.29 12.61
CA GLN A 374 45.36 -52.54 13.73
C GLN A 374 45.65 -51.03 13.62
N GLU A 375 46.87 -50.65 13.23
CA GLU A 375 47.24 -49.25 13.00
C GLU A 375 46.44 -48.63 11.85
N ARG A 376 46.28 -49.34 10.73
CA ARG A 376 45.41 -48.91 9.62
C ARG A 376 43.96 -48.74 10.07
N GLN A 377 43.45 -49.64 10.90
CA GLN A 377 42.09 -49.57 11.44
C GLN A 377 41.92 -48.37 12.39
N SER A 378 42.90 -48.12 13.26
CA SER A 378 42.88 -46.95 14.17
C SER A 378 42.93 -45.63 13.41
N LEU A 379 43.77 -45.53 12.36
CA LEU A 379 43.79 -44.36 11.48
C LEU A 379 42.44 -44.18 10.78
N GLN A 380 41.85 -45.27 10.26
CA GLN A 380 40.54 -45.21 9.61
C GLN A 380 39.43 -44.71 10.56
N GLN A 381 39.39 -45.21 11.79
CA GLN A 381 38.44 -44.75 12.80
C GLN A 381 38.61 -43.27 13.13
N THR A 382 39.87 -42.81 13.22
CA THR A 382 40.19 -41.39 13.44
C THR A 382 39.72 -40.53 12.26
N HIS A 383 39.97 -40.97 11.03
CA HIS A 383 39.50 -40.31 9.81
C HIS A 383 37.97 -40.21 9.74
N GLU A 384 37.28 -41.29 10.12
CA GLU A 384 35.82 -41.33 10.18
C GLU A 384 35.27 -40.37 11.24
N ALA A 385 35.84 -40.38 12.45
CA ALA A 385 35.45 -39.46 13.51
C ALA A 385 35.63 -37.98 13.10
N GLN A 386 36.77 -37.63 12.49
CA GLN A 386 37.03 -36.27 11.99
C GLN A 386 36.05 -35.84 10.89
N LEU A 387 35.69 -36.74 9.97
CA LEU A 387 34.71 -36.43 8.93
C LEU A 387 33.31 -36.24 9.52
N ASN A 388 32.92 -37.08 10.47
CA ASN A 388 31.63 -36.97 11.14
C ASN A 388 31.53 -35.65 11.92
N GLU A 389 32.56 -35.29 12.68
CA GLU A 389 32.61 -34.01 13.40
C GLU A 389 32.53 -32.81 12.44
N LEU A 390 33.28 -32.84 11.34
CA LEU A 390 33.24 -31.79 10.33
C LEU A 390 31.86 -31.68 9.64
N GLN A 391 31.22 -32.83 9.39
CA GLN A 391 29.87 -32.90 8.83
C GLN A 391 28.84 -32.32 9.81
N GLU A 392 28.90 -32.69 11.09
CA GLU A 392 28.03 -32.15 12.14
C GLU A 392 28.19 -30.63 12.30
N GLN A 393 29.42 -30.12 12.23
CA GLN A 393 29.66 -28.66 12.21
C GLN A 393 29.01 -27.98 11.00
N CYS A 394 29.12 -28.59 9.81
CA CYS A 394 28.47 -28.07 8.60
C CYS A 394 26.94 -28.06 8.73
N ASP A 395 26.36 -29.14 9.27
CA ASP A 395 24.92 -29.27 9.47
C ASP A 395 24.41 -28.29 10.54
N GLY A 396 25.18 -28.11 11.63
CA GLY A 396 24.92 -27.10 12.66
C GLY A 396 24.90 -25.67 12.10
N ASN A 397 25.88 -25.31 11.26
CA ASN A 397 25.92 -24.02 10.59
C ASN A 397 24.69 -23.78 9.68
N ILE A 398 24.21 -24.81 8.96
CA ILE A 398 23.00 -24.71 8.14
C ILE A 398 21.74 -24.56 9.00
N ALA A 399 21.68 -25.27 10.14
CA ALA A 399 20.59 -25.15 11.10
C ALA A 399 20.51 -23.75 11.71
N GLU A 400 21.64 -23.18 12.14
CA GLU A 400 21.71 -21.80 12.67
C GLU A 400 21.28 -20.78 11.60
N LEU A 401 21.77 -20.92 10.37
CA LEU A 401 21.35 -20.07 9.25
C LEU A 401 19.83 -20.14 9.02
N GLN A 402 19.24 -21.34 9.12
CA GLN A 402 17.79 -21.51 9.03
C GLN A 402 17.05 -20.88 10.22
N GLN A 403 17.58 -21.00 11.43
CA GLN A 403 17.01 -20.37 12.62
C GLN A 403 16.96 -18.85 12.47
N ILE A 404 18.08 -18.23 12.09
CA ILE A 404 18.16 -16.78 11.86
C ILE A 404 17.14 -16.33 10.81
N GLN A 405 16.93 -17.13 9.75
CA GLN A 405 15.91 -16.84 8.74
C GLN A 405 14.49 -16.91 9.32
N ASN A 406 14.19 -17.91 10.14
CA ASN A 406 12.88 -18.06 10.77
C ASN A 406 12.60 -16.87 11.72
N GLU A 407 13.59 -16.44 12.49
CA GLU A 407 13.49 -15.26 13.36
C GLU A 407 13.24 -13.98 12.56
N LYS A 408 13.97 -13.76 11.46
CA LYS A 408 13.73 -12.63 10.55
C LYS A 408 12.32 -12.65 9.95
N LEU A 409 11.84 -13.82 9.54
CA LEU A 409 10.49 -13.99 9.01
C LEU A 409 9.43 -13.68 10.08
N GLN A 410 9.62 -14.17 11.30
CA GLN A 410 8.73 -13.92 12.41
C GLN A 410 8.64 -12.42 12.73
N LEU A 411 9.78 -11.72 12.77
CA LEU A 411 9.82 -10.27 12.94
C LEU A 411 9.06 -9.52 11.85
N LEU A 412 9.17 -9.93 10.58
CA LEU A 412 8.39 -9.33 9.49
C LEU A 412 6.89 -9.55 9.67
N VAL A 413 6.48 -10.75 10.09
CA VAL A 413 5.06 -11.06 10.37
C VAL A 413 4.54 -10.23 11.54
N ASP A 414 5.32 -10.04 12.59
CA ASP A 414 4.90 -9.25 13.75
C ASP A 414 4.82 -7.75 13.44
N ARG A 415 5.73 -7.24 12.59
CA ARG A 415 5.66 -5.88 12.03
C ARG A 415 4.42 -5.70 11.13
N GLU A 416 4.12 -6.65 10.25
CA GLU A 416 2.90 -6.65 9.43
C GLU A 416 1.64 -6.60 10.31
N LYS A 417 1.56 -7.48 11.31
CA LYS A 417 0.44 -7.51 12.27
C LYS A 417 0.31 -6.19 13.03
N LYS A 418 1.41 -5.60 13.48
CA LYS A 418 1.41 -4.30 14.16
C LYS A 418 0.89 -3.19 13.25
N LYS A 419 1.34 -3.15 11.99
CA LYS A 419 0.89 -2.16 11.01
C LYS A 419 -0.60 -2.32 10.68
N ILE A 420 -1.08 -3.55 10.51
CA ILE A 420 -2.50 -3.84 10.28
C ILE A 420 -3.35 -3.43 11.48
N ARG A 421 -2.90 -3.72 12.71
CA ARG A 421 -3.59 -3.25 13.93
C ARG A 421 -3.66 -1.73 14.00
N GLY A 422 -2.57 -1.03 13.69
CA GLY A 422 -2.59 0.44 13.62
C GLY A 422 -3.64 0.97 12.64
N LEU A 423 -3.75 0.38 11.45
CA LEU A 423 -4.82 0.73 10.50
C LEU A 423 -6.23 0.38 11.01
N GLU A 424 -6.38 -0.70 11.77
CA GLU A 424 -7.66 -1.07 12.41
C GLU A 424 -8.08 -0.05 13.46
N ASP A 425 -7.13 0.41 14.27
CA ASP A 425 -7.36 1.43 15.29
C ASP A 425 -7.69 2.79 14.65
N GLU A 426 -6.93 3.21 13.63
CA GLU A 426 -7.19 4.42 12.83
C GLU A 426 -8.58 4.39 12.19
N HIS A 427 -8.95 3.28 11.54
CA HIS A 427 -10.26 3.11 10.94
C HIS A 427 -11.40 3.16 11.97
N THR A 428 -11.19 2.54 13.13
CA THR A 428 -12.16 2.57 14.22
C THR A 428 -12.37 4.00 14.74
N LEU A 429 -11.28 4.77 14.86
CA LEU A 429 -11.32 6.17 15.25
C LEU A 429 -12.06 7.01 14.18
N GLU A 430 -11.68 6.89 12.90
CA GLU A 430 -12.32 7.59 11.78
C GLU A 430 -13.82 7.29 11.72
N LEU A 431 -14.23 6.03 11.93
CA LEU A 431 -15.64 5.64 11.98
C LEU A 431 -16.39 6.28 13.15
N ASN A 432 -15.78 6.35 14.33
CA ASN A 432 -16.41 6.96 15.50
C ASN A 432 -16.58 8.47 15.29
N GLU A 433 -15.55 9.16 14.82
CA GLU A 433 -15.65 10.58 14.48
C GLU A 433 -16.70 10.85 13.40
N TRP A 434 -16.77 9.99 12.39
CA TRP A 434 -17.78 10.10 11.35
C TRP A 434 -19.19 9.90 11.93
N ARG A 435 -19.40 8.93 12.83
CA ARG A 435 -20.69 8.72 13.52
C ARG A 435 -21.10 9.94 14.35
N ASP A 436 -20.17 10.55 15.06
CA ASP A 436 -20.44 11.73 15.89
C ASP A 436 -20.81 12.94 15.00
N LYS A 437 -20.04 13.18 13.93
CA LYS A 437 -20.35 14.20 12.93
C LYS A 437 -21.70 13.95 12.25
N LEU A 438 -22.01 12.69 11.97
CA LEU A 438 -23.27 12.26 11.39
C LEU A 438 -24.45 12.54 12.33
N ALA A 439 -24.32 12.28 13.62
CA ALA A 439 -25.35 12.56 14.61
C ALA A 439 -25.72 14.05 14.60
N CYS A 440 -24.73 14.94 14.66
CA CYS A 440 -24.95 16.39 14.57
C CYS A 440 -25.59 16.80 13.24
N ARG A 441 -25.10 16.26 12.10
CA ARG A 441 -25.67 16.56 10.77
C ARG A 441 -27.14 16.13 10.66
N LYS A 442 -27.50 14.97 11.23
CA LYS A 442 -28.87 14.45 11.24
C LYS A 442 -29.79 15.33 12.09
N GLU A 443 -29.33 15.80 13.24
CA GLU A 443 -30.08 16.73 14.08
C GLU A 443 -30.36 18.05 13.34
N VAL A 444 -29.31 18.67 12.78
CA VAL A 444 -29.44 19.92 11.99
C VAL A 444 -30.41 19.74 10.81
N LEU A 445 -30.34 18.60 10.11
CA LEU A 445 -31.27 18.29 9.01
C LEU A 445 -32.72 18.28 9.50
N GLU A 446 -33.02 17.56 10.58
CA GLU A 446 -34.39 17.47 11.10
C GLU A 446 -34.88 18.82 11.66
N GLU A 447 -34.02 19.59 12.31
CA GLU A 447 -34.33 20.94 12.76
C GLU A 447 -34.66 21.88 11.59
N ASP A 448 -33.91 21.83 10.50
CA ASP A 448 -34.15 22.63 9.29
C ASP A 448 -35.46 22.22 8.61
N LEU A 449 -35.74 20.92 8.52
CA LEU A 449 -37.02 20.43 8.00
C LEU A 449 -38.20 20.86 8.88
N ALA A 450 -38.03 20.84 10.21
CA ALA A 450 -39.04 21.30 11.16
C ALA A 450 -39.24 22.82 11.11
N ARG A 451 -38.16 23.60 11.00
CA ARG A 451 -38.20 25.07 10.86
C ARG A 451 -38.96 25.49 9.61
N ARG A 452 -38.63 24.90 8.46
CA ARG A 452 -39.32 25.16 7.18
C ARG A 452 -40.80 24.79 7.21
N ARG A 453 -41.17 23.73 7.96
CA ARG A 453 -42.58 23.38 8.19
C ARG A 453 -43.30 24.47 8.99
N ARG A 454 -42.71 24.91 10.12
CA ARG A 454 -43.26 25.99 10.97
C ARG A 454 -43.41 27.31 10.20
N GLU A 455 -42.45 27.67 9.36
CA GLU A 455 -42.52 28.88 8.52
C GLU A 455 -43.69 28.84 7.53
N LYS A 456 -43.90 27.71 6.85
CA LYS A 456 -45.04 27.53 5.94
C LYS A 456 -46.38 27.55 6.68
N ASP A 457 -46.47 26.92 7.84
CA ASP A 457 -47.69 26.93 8.65
C ASP A 457 -47.98 28.32 9.25
N GLY A 458 -46.93 29.07 9.64
CA GLY A 458 -47.04 30.45 10.10
C GLY A 458 -47.39 31.44 8.98
N ALA A 459 -46.93 31.20 7.75
CA ALA A 459 -47.36 31.96 6.58
C ALA A 459 -48.85 31.73 6.28
N ARG A 460 -49.33 30.47 6.38
CA ARG A 460 -50.76 30.15 6.25
C ARG A 460 -51.62 30.85 7.30
N ARG A 461 -51.21 30.82 8.57
CA ARG A 461 -51.94 31.49 9.65
C ARG A 461 -52.03 33.00 9.45
N ARG A 462 -50.94 33.66 9.05
CA ARG A 462 -50.94 35.11 8.74
C ARG A 462 -51.78 35.46 7.52
N ALA A 463 -51.83 34.60 6.50
CA ALA A 463 -52.71 34.79 5.34
C ALA A 463 -54.20 34.56 5.65
N SER A 464 -54.52 33.91 6.77
CA SER A 464 -55.89 33.68 7.24
C SER A 464 -56.40 34.69 8.28
N GLU A 465 -55.54 35.56 8.82
CA GLU A 465 -55.97 36.64 9.71
C GLU A 465 -56.58 37.78 8.87
N PRO A 466 -57.84 38.19 9.13
CA PRO A 466 -58.38 39.41 8.54
C PRO A 466 -57.57 40.60 9.08
N GLU A 467 -57.11 41.46 8.19
CA GLU A 467 -56.32 42.66 8.47
C GLU A 467 -57.10 43.61 9.41
N SER A 468 -57.07 43.32 10.70
CA SER A 468 -57.58 44.13 11.79
C SER A 468 -56.40 44.78 12.51
N ARG A 469 -55.59 45.49 11.72
CA ARG A 469 -54.58 46.42 12.22
C ARG A 469 -54.71 47.74 11.50
N ASN A 470 -55.80 48.44 11.83
CA ASN A 470 -55.82 49.89 11.79
C ASN A 470 -54.88 50.39 12.89
N THR A 471 -53.56 50.25 12.68
CA THR A 471 -52.57 50.94 13.50
C THR A 471 -52.60 52.39 13.06
N SER A 472 -52.90 53.30 13.98
CA SER A 472 -52.80 54.74 13.81
C SER A 472 -51.36 55.13 13.47
N ARG A 473 -50.96 54.97 12.21
CA ARG A 473 -49.77 55.62 11.65
C ARG A 473 -50.14 57.08 11.41
N ARG A 474 -49.82 57.94 12.36
CA ARG A 474 -49.64 59.38 12.10
C ARG A 474 -48.70 59.54 10.90
N PRO A 475 -49.07 60.27 9.84
CA PRO A 475 -48.12 60.62 8.81
C PRO A 475 -47.19 61.72 9.36
N ARG A 476 -45.90 61.41 9.48
CA ARG A 476 -44.84 62.43 9.60
C ARG A 476 -44.32 62.71 8.20
N PHE A 477 -44.90 63.69 7.53
CA PHE A 477 -44.30 64.51 6.47
C PHE A 477 -44.96 65.88 6.67
N LEU A 478 -44.23 66.96 6.97
CA LEU A 478 -43.47 67.73 5.99
C LEU A 478 -42.31 68.49 6.68
N ASN A 479 -41.15 68.50 6.01
CA ASN A 479 -40.06 69.43 6.26
C ASN A 479 -40.24 70.68 5.38
N SER A 480 -39.99 71.85 5.98
CA SER A 480 -39.52 73.14 5.42
C SER A 480 -40.11 73.70 4.12
N ILE A 481 -40.54 74.97 4.16
CA ILE A 481 -40.03 76.08 3.31
C ILE A 481 -40.42 77.43 3.97
N SER A 482 -39.44 78.32 4.04
CA SER A 482 -39.46 79.71 4.48
C SER A 482 -40.14 80.65 3.48
N PHE A 483 -40.66 81.79 3.94
CA PHE A 483 -40.56 83.07 3.21
C PHE A 483 -40.78 84.28 4.14
N SER A 484 -39.81 85.21 4.06
CA SER A 484 -39.75 86.62 4.51
C SER A 484 -39.83 86.94 6.00
#